data_AF-A0A2D3TEV5-F1
#
_entry.id   AF-A0A2D3TEV5-F1
#
_cell.length_a   1.000
_cell.length_b   1.000
_cell.length_c   1.000
_cell.angle_alpha   90.00
_cell.angle_beta   90.00
_cell.angle_gamma   90.00
#
_symmetry.space_group_name_H-M   'P 1'
#
loop_
_entity.id
_entity.type
_entity.pdbx_description
1 polymer ?
#
loop_
_entity_poly.entity_id
_entity_poly.type
_entity_poly.pdbx_seq_one_letter_code
_entity_poly.pdbx_strand_id
1 'polypeptide(L)'
;MRLPESYQPVNTQADRQCLRVCQTYAEHWPARKAQGCGLVLINLASAEMADCIGERVMDRMQECGGGTLAFTWGSYRQRKGQCV
;
A
#
# COMPACT_ATOMS: atom_id res chain seq x y z
N MET A 1 -10.40 10.78 -3.50
CA MET A 1 -10.89 10.08 -2.28
C MET A 1 -10.16 10.69 -1.09
N ARG A 2 -10.81 11.49 -0.24
CA ARG A 2 -10.17 11.97 1.00
C ARG A 2 -10.18 10.82 2.01
N LEU A 3 -9.04 10.55 2.63
CA LEU A 3 -8.99 9.63 3.77
C LEU A 3 -9.82 10.23 4.91
N PRO A 4 -10.55 9.39 5.67
CA PRO A 4 -11.31 9.87 6.82
C PRO A 4 -10.35 10.50 7.85
N GLU A 5 -10.78 11.59 8.49
CA GLU A 5 -10.00 12.31 9.53
C GLU A 5 -9.68 11.43 10.76
N SER A 6 -10.27 10.23 10.83
CA SER A 6 -10.07 9.23 11.89
C SER A 6 -8.81 8.36 11.73
N TYR A 7 -7.97 8.57 10.72
CA TYR A 7 -6.72 7.81 10.58
C TYR A 7 -5.75 8.13 11.74
N GLN A 8 -5.47 7.12 12.57
CA GLN A 8 -4.50 7.22 13.66
C GLN A 8 -3.23 6.45 13.29
N PRO A 9 -2.09 7.14 13.05
CA PRO A 9 -0.85 6.47 12.74
C PRO A 9 -0.33 5.70 13.95
N VAL A 10 0.14 4.47 13.71
CA VAL A 10 0.67 3.59 14.77
C VAL A 10 2.12 3.89 15.13
N ASN A 11 2.81 4.67 14.28
CA ASN A 11 4.17 5.19 14.47
C ASN A 11 4.41 6.36 13.49
N THR A 12 5.53 7.07 13.65
CA THR A 12 5.90 8.23 12.84
C THR A 12 6.16 7.93 11.36
N GLN A 13 6.52 6.69 11.02
CA GLN A 13 6.76 6.27 9.65
C GLN A 13 5.45 5.98 8.90
N ALA A 14 4.47 5.35 9.57
CA ALA A 14 3.12 5.16 9.07
C ALA A 14 2.44 6.50 8.77
N ASP A 15 2.62 7.47 9.67
CA ASP A 15 2.15 8.84 9.48
C ASP A 15 2.82 9.52 8.27
N ARG A 16 4.15 9.50 8.17
CA ARG A 16 4.85 10.28 7.14
C ARG A 16 4.90 9.64 5.76
N GLN A 17 4.97 8.32 5.68
CA GLN A 17 5.14 7.62 4.41
C GLN A 17 3.83 7.01 3.91
N CYS A 18 3.11 6.23 4.72
CA CYS A 18 1.91 5.54 4.22
C CYS A 18 0.79 6.51 3.93
N LEU A 19 0.51 7.42 4.86
CA LEU A 19 -0.53 8.43 4.68
C LEU A 19 -0.21 9.32 3.47
N ARG A 20 1.03 9.78 3.35
CA ARG A 20 1.48 10.62 2.23
C ARG A 20 1.33 9.90 0.89
N VAL A 21 1.77 8.64 0.80
CA VAL A 21 1.62 7.84 -0.44
C VAL A 21 0.14 7.68 -0.81
N CYS A 22 -0.72 7.37 0.16
CA CYS A 22 -2.16 7.24 -0.08
C CYS A 22 -2.81 8.57 -0.50
N GLN A 23 -2.42 9.70 0.11
CA GLN A 23 -2.91 11.03 -0.24
C GLN A 23 -2.46 11.44 -1.64
N THR A 24 -1.16 11.34 -1.94
CA THR A 24 -0.62 11.62 -3.28
C THR A 24 -1.26 10.73 -4.32
N TYR A 25 -1.46 9.44 -4.03
CA TYR A 25 -2.18 8.55 -4.94
C TYR A 25 -3.62 9.03 -5.19
N ALA A 26 -4.36 9.39 -4.14
CA ALA A 26 -5.74 9.83 -4.26
C ALA A 26 -5.90 11.11 -5.09
N GLU A 27 -4.91 12.01 -5.04
CA GLU A 27 -4.85 13.22 -5.86
C GLU A 27 -4.56 12.90 -7.33
N HIS A 28 -3.61 11.99 -7.61
CA HIS A 28 -3.19 11.63 -8.96
C HIS A 28 -4.01 10.51 -9.60
N TRP A 29 -5.01 9.97 -8.88
CA TRP A 29 -5.84 8.85 -9.31
C TRP A 29 -6.50 9.06 -10.69
N PRO A 30 -7.04 10.23 -11.06
CA PRO A 30 -7.65 10.42 -12.38
C PRO A 30 -6.67 10.13 -13.53
N ALA A 31 -5.41 10.57 -13.40
CA ALA A 31 -4.37 10.34 -14.39
C ALA A 31 -3.96 8.86 -14.44
N ARG A 32 -3.78 8.22 -13.27
CA ARG A 32 -3.44 6.79 -13.17
C ARG A 32 -4.56 5.88 -13.71
N LYS A 33 -5.82 6.22 -13.44
CA LYS A 33 -6.99 5.52 -13.97
C LYS A 33 -7.05 5.59 -15.49
N ALA A 34 -6.77 6.75 -16.08
CA ALA A 34 -6.72 6.90 -17.54
C ALA A 34 -5.62 6.04 -18.19
N GLN A 35 -4.52 5.81 -17.48
CA GLN A 35 -3.41 4.94 -17.90
C GLN A 35 -3.67 3.44 -17.64
N GLY A 36 -4.77 3.08 -16.95
CA GLY A 36 -5.06 1.70 -16.58
C GLY A 36 -4.22 1.16 -15.42
N CYS A 37 -3.61 2.04 -14.62
CA CYS A 37 -2.74 1.69 -13.51
C CYS A 37 -3.48 1.71 -12.16
N GLY A 38 -3.19 0.75 -11.28
CA GLY A 38 -3.84 0.60 -9.96
C GLY A 38 -2.90 0.79 -8.76
N LEU A 39 -3.45 0.67 -7.55
CA LEU A 39 -2.71 0.59 -6.28
C LEU A 39 -2.99 -0.73 -5.60
N VAL A 40 -1.94 -1.41 -5.14
CA VAL A 40 -2.05 -2.61 -4.31
C VAL A 40 -1.54 -2.26 -2.91
N LEU A 41 -2.37 -2.54 -1.91
CA LEU A 41 -2.01 -2.42 -0.49
C LEU A 41 -2.00 -3.84 0.08
N ILE A 42 -0.83 -4.33 0.44
CA ILE A 42 -0.64 -5.69 0.93
C ILE A 42 0.34 -5.72 2.10
N ASN A 43 0.14 -6.66 3.01
CA ASN A 43 1.00 -6.88 4.18
C ASN A 43 2.02 -8.00 3.95
N LEU A 44 2.38 -8.25 2.68
CA LEU A 44 3.33 -9.28 2.24
C LEU A 44 4.58 -8.62 1.66
N ALA A 45 5.72 -9.30 1.73
CA ALA A 45 6.93 -8.88 1.05
C ALA A 45 6.79 -9.00 -0.48
N SER A 46 7.68 -8.36 -1.25
CA SER A 46 7.60 -8.37 -2.72
C SER A 46 7.65 -9.77 -3.33
N ALA A 47 8.39 -10.70 -2.74
CA ALA A 47 8.48 -12.08 -3.21
C ALA A 47 7.17 -12.84 -2.98
N GLU A 48 6.64 -12.79 -1.76
CA GLU A 48 5.35 -13.41 -1.39
C GLU A 48 4.17 -12.79 -2.16
N MET A 49 4.28 -11.51 -2.51
CA MET A 49 3.31 -10.82 -3.34
C MET A 49 3.24 -11.43 -4.74
N ALA A 50 4.39 -11.66 -5.38
CA ALA A 50 4.46 -12.27 -6.72
C ALA A 50 3.86 -13.67 -6.74
N ASP A 51 4.08 -14.47 -5.69
CA ASP A 51 3.45 -15.80 -5.54
C ASP A 51 1.91 -15.72 -5.43
N CYS A 52 1.39 -14.68 -4.78
CA CYS A 52 -0.05 -14.51 -4.55
C CYS A 52 -0.81 -13.90 -5.74
N ILE A 53 -0.24 -12.86 -6.39
CA ILE A 53 -0.94 -12.12 -7.47
C ILE A 53 -0.41 -12.46 -8.87
N GLY A 54 0.71 -13.19 -8.95
CA GLY A 54 1.36 -13.59 -10.18
C GLY A 54 2.34 -12.56 -10.72
N GLU A 55 3.47 -13.03 -11.26
CA GLU A 55 4.55 -12.22 -11.84
C GLU A 55 4.06 -11.22 -12.89
N ARG A 56 3.09 -11.64 -13.74
CA ARG A 56 2.54 -10.77 -14.78
C ARG A 56 1.88 -9.51 -14.21
N VAL A 57 1.27 -9.59 -13.03
CA VAL A 57 0.66 -8.44 -12.37
C VAL A 57 1.75 -7.52 -11.80
N MET A 58 2.83 -8.11 -11.28
CA MET A 58 4.00 -7.36 -10.80
C MET A 58 4.69 -6.58 -11.92
N ASP A 59 4.88 -7.20 -13.09
CA ASP A 59 5.44 -6.55 -14.27
C ASP A 59 4.61 -5.33 -14.68
N ARG A 60 3.28 -5.50 -14.77
CA ARG A 60 2.36 -4.41 -15.12
C ARG A 60 2.35 -3.30 -14.08
N MET A 61 2.54 -3.63 -12.80
CA MET A 61 2.72 -2.63 -11.76
C MET A 61 4.02 -1.85 -11.93
N GLN A 62 5.14 -2.50 -12.26
CA GLN A 62 6.42 -1.82 -12.52
C GLN A 62 6.35 -0.91 -13.76
N GLU A 63 5.79 -1.39 -14.87
CA GLU A 63 5.62 -0.61 -16.12
C GLU A 63 4.79 0.67 -15.90
N CYS A 64 3.84 0.62 -14.97
CA CYS A 64 2.99 1.74 -14.56
C CYS A 64 3.66 2.72 -13.57
N GLY A 65 4.94 2.53 -13.22
CA GLY A 65 5.59 3.30 -12.17
C GLY A 65 4.99 3.06 -10.78
N GLY A 66 4.55 1.82 -10.52
CA GLY A 66 4.11 1.36 -9.22
C GLY A 66 5.26 1.46 -8.20
N GLY A 67 5.01 2.15 -7.09
CA GLY A 67 5.96 2.22 -5.99
C GLY A 67 5.61 1.19 -4.91
N THR A 68 6.56 0.33 -4.57
CA THR A 68 6.42 -0.57 -3.41
C THR A 68 6.79 0.18 -2.14
N LEU A 69 5.84 0.29 -1.22
CA LEU A 69 6.12 0.78 0.12
C LEU A 69 6.24 -0.42 1.06
N ALA A 70 7.48 -0.82 1.38
CA ALA A 70 7.72 -1.88 2.34
C ALA A 70 7.46 -1.37 3.76
N PHE A 71 6.61 -2.07 4.51
CA PHE A 71 6.41 -1.83 5.93
C PHE A 71 7.58 -2.40 6.74
N THR A 72 8.20 -1.58 7.57
CA THR A 72 9.34 -1.97 8.43
C THR A 72 8.92 -2.33 9.85
N TRP A 73 7.62 -2.34 10.15
CA TRP A 73 7.08 -2.65 11.48
C TRP A 73 6.17 -3.88 11.47
N GLY A 74 6.09 -4.57 12.61
CA GLY A 74 5.24 -5.74 12.78
C GLY A 74 3.74 -5.44 12.65
N SER A 75 2.96 -6.45 12.24
CA SER A 75 1.52 -6.33 12.00
C SER A 75 0.78 -5.80 13.22
N TYR A 76 0.00 -4.73 13.04
CA TYR A 76 -0.88 -4.19 14.09
C TYR A 76 -1.89 -5.23 14.60
N ARG A 77 -2.30 -6.18 13.74
CA ARG A 77 -3.27 -7.23 14.10
C ARG A 77 -2.69 -8.22 15.12
N GLN A 78 -1.39 -8.51 15.05
CA GLN A 78 -0.69 -9.30 16.08
C GLN A 78 -0.64 -8.56 17.43
N ARG A 79 -0.64 -7.22 17.42
CA ARG A 79 -0.59 -6.40 18.63
C ARG A 79 -1.92 -6.30 19.38
N LYS A 80 -3.06 -6.52 18.71
CA LYS A 80 -4.40 -6.51 19.34
C LYS A 80 -5.04 -7.90 19.47
N GLY A 81 -4.42 -8.94 18.91
CA GLY A 81 -4.97 -10.29 18.85
C GLY A 81 -3.92 -11.36 19.13
N GLN A 82 -3.44 -11.43 20.37
CA GLN A 82 -3.37 -12.72 21.03
C GLN A 82 -4.78 -12.95 21.60
N CYS A 83 -5.67 -13.50 20.77
CA CYS A 83 -6.88 -14.14 21.26
C CYS A 83 -6.61 -15.63 21.10
N VAL A 84 -6.60 -16.31 22.24
CA VAL A 84 -6.70 -17.78 22.39
C VAL A 84 -7.84 -18.35 21.55
#